data_AF-A0A8S0VWK0-F1
#
_entry.id   AF-A0A8S0VWK0-F1
#
_cell.length_a   1.000
_cell.length_b   1.000
_cell.length_c   1.000
_cell.angle_alpha   90.00
_cell.angle_beta   90.00
_cell.angle_gamma   90.00
#
_symmetry.space_group_name_H-M   'P 1'
#
loop_
_entity.id
_entity.type
_entity.pdbx_description
1 polymer ?
#
loop_
_entity_poly.entity_id
_entity_poly.type
_entity_poly.pdbx_seq_one_letter_code
_entity_poly.pdbx_strand_id
1 'polypeptide(L)'
;MMSEQRNGRSESESELSAERLAAEPTRCRRNKHGATTFQQGRNSDEPSSRIKMADQKATPTNPMKEPRIEKLVINISVGESGDRLTRASKVLEQLTGQTPVTSKARYTVRTFGIRRNEKIAVHVTIRGPKAEEILERGLKVKEYELRRKNFSETGNFGFGVQEHIDLGARYDPGIGIFGMDFYVVMGRPGARVARRRQQKARVGFQHRIKKEDTMAWFKQRFDGIILK
;
A
#
# COMPACT_ATOMS: atom_id res chain seq x y z
N MET A 1 52.68 -45.83 6.89
CA MET A 1 52.96 -46.06 8.33
C MET A 1 51.86 -45.30 9.07
N MET A 2 50.73 -45.95 9.39
CA MET A 2 50.45 -46.60 10.68
C MET A 2 50.71 -45.64 11.86
N SER A 3 49.83 -45.37 12.83
CA SER A 3 48.46 -45.78 13.15
C SER A 3 48.14 -45.18 14.53
N GLU A 4 46.88 -44.77 14.77
CA GLU A 4 46.13 -44.96 16.04
C GLU A 4 46.56 -44.18 17.30
N GLN A 5 45.70 -43.74 18.23
CA GLN A 5 44.30 -44.02 18.56
C GLN A 5 43.83 -43.00 19.62
N ARG A 6 42.55 -42.59 19.60
CA ARG A 6 41.61 -42.76 20.73
C ARG A 6 40.18 -42.36 20.32
N ASN A 7 39.34 -43.38 20.27
CA ASN A 7 37.87 -43.41 20.26
C ASN A 7 37.24 -42.52 21.35
N GLY A 8 35.99 -42.07 21.28
CA GLY A 8 34.91 -42.37 20.34
C GLY A 8 33.55 -42.17 21.02
N ARG A 9 32.52 -41.78 20.27
CA ARG A 9 31.14 -42.30 20.31
C ARG A 9 30.29 -41.58 19.27
N SER A 10 30.10 -42.30 18.18
CA SER A 10 29.03 -42.22 17.18
C SER A 10 27.73 -42.83 17.78
N GLU A 11 26.50 -42.74 17.27
CA GLU A 11 25.95 -42.55 15.93
C GLU A 11 24.59 -41.83 15.98
N SER A 12 24.24 -41.25 14.84
CA SER A 12 22.94 -40.77 14.38
C SER A 12 21.88 -41.86 14.29
N GLU A 13 20.62 -41.51 14.46
CA GLU A 13 19.54 -42.10 13.66
C GLU A 13 18.35 -41.11 13.54
N SER A 14 17.90 -40.94 12.31
CA SER A 14 16.80 -40.12 11.86
C SER A 14 15.52 -40.96 11.71
N GLU A 15 14.38 -40.28 11.88
CA GLU A 15 13.02 -40.69 11.48
C GLU A 15 12.34 -41.82 12.29
N LEU A 16 11.28 -41.44 13.01
CA LEU A 16 9.95 -42.00 12.79
C LEU A 16 8.88 -41.15 13.51
N SER A 17 7.83 -40.91 12.74
CA SER A 17 6.59 -40.19 12.97
C SER A 17 5.71 -40.67 14.13
N ALA A 18 4.88 -39.74 14.61
CA ALA A 18 3.48 -39.88 15.02
C ALA A 18 3.13 -39.68 16.51
N GLU A 19 2.13 -38.81 16.68
CA GLU A 19 1.13 -38.73 17.76
C GLU A 19 1.58 -38.42 19.20
N ARG A 20 1.19 -37.23 19.67
CA ARG A 20 0.13 -37.07 20.70
C ARG A 20 -0.04 -35.59 21.09
N LEU A 21 -1.08 -34.97 20.53
CA LEU A 21 -1.77 -33.84 21.16
C LEU A 21 -2.61 -34.43 22.31
N ALA A 22 -2.16 -34.25 23.56
CA ALA A 22 -2.96 -34.55 24.74
C ALA A 22 -3.72 -33.28 25.15
N ALA A 23 -5.05 -33.35 25.04
CA ALA A 23 -5.99 -32.37 25.54
C ALA A 23 -5.97 -32.30 27.07
N GLU A 24 -6.06 -31.09 27.63
CA GLU A 24 -6.27 -30.88 29.06
C GLU A 24 -7.72 -31.20 29.46
N PRO A 25 -7.95 -31.88 30.59
CA PRO A 25 -9.28 -32.29 31.01
C PRO A 25 -10.06 -31.16 31.69
N THR A 26 -11.28 -30.97 31.21
CA THR A 26 -12.33 -30.15 31.82
C THR A 26 -12.65 -30.61 33.25
N ARG A 27 -12.50 -29.69 34.19
CA ARG A 27 -12.88 -29.81 35.60
C ARG A 27 -14.41 -29.79 35.75
N CYS A 28 -15.02 -30.87 36.24
CA CYS A 28 -16.33 -30.77 36.90
C CYS A 28 -16.62 -31.93 37.87
N ARG A 29 -16.89 -31.59 39.13
CA ARG A 29 -17.77 -32.32 40.07
C ARG A 29 -17.93 -31.45 41.32
N ARG A 30 -19.09 -31.29 41.95
CA ARG A 30 -20.26 -32.18 42.10
C ARG A 30 -21.51 -31.33 42.31
N ASN A 31 -22.66 -31.81 41.85
CA ASN A 31 -23.87 -31.66 42.63
C ASN A 31 -24.35 -33.04 43.06
N LYS A 32 -24.78 -33.10 44.32
CA LYS A 32 -25.38 -34.26 44.98
C LYS A 32 -26.77 -34.49 44.34
N HIS A 33 -27.33 -35.69 44.55
CA HIS A 33 -28.63 -36.19 44.05
C HIS A 33 -28.50 -36.98 42.74
N GLY A 34 -28.39 -38.30 42.93
CA GLY A 34 -28.48 -39.28 41.86
C GLY A 34 -29.94 -39.49 41.46
N ALA A 35 -30.15 -39.57 40.15
CA ALA A 35 -31.21 -40.34 39.54
C ALA A 35 -30.78 -40.63 38.10
N THR A 36 -30.65 -41.92 37.81
CA THR A 36 -30.52 -42.47 36.47
C THR A 36 -31.88 -42.47 35.79
N THR A 37 -31.98 -41.87 34.61
CA THR A 37 -33.11 -42.15 33.70
C THR A 37 -32.62 -42.11 32.26
N PHE A 38 -32.68 -43.29 31.63
CA PHE A 38 -32.45 -43.51 30.22
C PHE A 38 -33.81 -43.34 29.52
N GLN A 39 -33.96 -42.32 28.68
CA GLN A 39 -35.07 -42.25 27.72
C GLN A 39 -34.54 -41.72 26.39
N GLN A 40 -34.69 -42.56 25.37
CA GLN A 40 -34.40 -42.25 23.97
C GLN A 40 -35.37 -41.16 23.49
N GLY A 41 -34.81 -39.98 23.20
CA GLY A 41 -35.52 -38.84 22.64
C GLY A 41 -35.58 -38.94 21.12
N ARG A 42 -36.80 -38.80 20.60
CA ARG A 42 -37.26 -38.82 19.20
C ARG A 42 -36.41 -37.94 18.28
N ASN A 43 -36.07 -38.48 17.11
CA ASN A 43 -35.61 -37.71 15.95
C ASN A 43 -36.81 -36.94 15.37
N SER A 44 -36.76 -35.62 15.46
CA SER A 44 -37.47 -34.76 14.53
C SER A 44 -36.57 -33.58 14.15
N ASP A 45 -36.57 -33.27 12.86
CA ASP A 45 -36.26 -31.95 12.29
C ASP A 45 -34.79 -31.66 11.89
N GLU A 46 -34.38 -32.16 10.72
CA GLU A 46 -33.65 -31.32 9.75
C GLU A 46 -34.69 -30.51 8.95
N PRO A 47 -34.45 -29.26 8.46
CA PRO A 47 -33.24 -28.91 7.68
C PRO A 47 -32.79 -27.42 7.69
N SER A 48 -31.77 -27.13 6.87
CA SER A 48 -31.45 -25.84 6.24
C SER A 48 -30.64 -24.79 7.03
N SER A 49 -29.35 -24.69 6.73
CA SER A 49 -28.69 -23.38 6.57
C SER A 49 -27.68 -23.37 5.44
N ARG A 50 -28.22 -23.26 4.21
CA ARG A 50 -27.60 -22.53 3.10
C ARG A 50 -27.16 -21.18 3.66
N ILE A 51 -25.87 -21.01 3.97
CA ILE A 51 -25.32 -19.72 4.41
C ILE A 51 -25.63 -18.74 3.28
N LYS A 52 -26.63 -17.89 3.51
CA LYS A 52 -27.03 -16.85 2.58
C LYS A 52 -25.80 -15.96 2.42
N MET A 53 -25.20 -15.98 1.23
CA MET A 53 -24.50 -14.80 0.70
C MET A 53 -25.56 -13.72 0.67
N ALA A 54 -25.71 -13.01 1.79
CA ALA A 54 -26.52 -11.84 1.85
C ALA A 54 -25.84 -10.85 0.90
N ASP A 55 -26.47 -10.64 -0.25
CA ASP A 55 -26.41 -9.37 -0.96
C ASP A 55 -26.56 -8.29 0.10
N GLN A 56 -25.43 -7.71 0.52
CA GLN A 56 -25.43 -6.53 1.35
C GLN A 56 -25.97 -5.43 0.44
N LYS A 57 -27.30 -5.31 0.42
CA LYS A 57 -28.03 -4.14 -0.04
C LYS A 57 -27.21 -2.94 0.38
N ALA A 58 -26.71 -2.21 -0.63
CA ALA A 58 -25.93 -1.00 -0.46
C ALA A 58 -26.69 -0.09 0.50
N THR A 59 -26.26 -0.09 1.77
CA THR A 59 -26.66 0.95 2.70
C THR A 59 -26.26 2.27 2.05
N PRO A 60 -27.10 3.33 2.14
CA PRO A 60 -26.76 4.62 1.55
C PRO A 60 -25.38 5.01 2.06
N THR A 61 -24.41 4.97 1.16
CA THR A 61 -23.02 5.18 1.53
C THR A 61 -22.91 6.61 2.00
N ASN A 62 -22.52 6.78 3.27
CA ASN A 62 -22.33 8.10 3.83
C ASN A 62 -21.40 8.91 2.91
N PRO A 63 -21.82 10.08 2.40
CA PRO A 63 -21.04 10.85 1.45
C PRO A 63 -19.64 11.21 1.99
N MET A 64 -19.49 11.32 3.31
CA MET A 64 -18.19 11.61 3.96
C MET A 64 -17.21 10.42 3.93
N LYS A 65 -17.65 9.23 3.50
CA LYS A 65 -16.79 8.05 3.33
C LYS A 65 -16.27 7.88 1.90
N GLU A 66 -16.67 8.75 0.97
CA GLU A 66 -16.16 8.69 -0.39
C GLU A 66 -14.65 9.02 -0.42
N PRO A 67 -13.81 8.17 -1.05
CA PRO A 67 -12.39 8.45 -1.21
C PRO A 67 -12.19 9.57 -2.23
N ARG A 68 -11.30 10.51 -1.91
CA ARG A 68 -10.89 11.61 -2.79
C ARG A 68 -9.39 11.69 -2.89
N ILE A 69 -8.90 12.35 -3.95
CA ILE A 69 -7.48 12.69 -4.07
C ILE A 69 -7.17 13.78 -3.06
N GLU A 70 -6.23 13.53 -2.16
CA GLU A 70 -5.81 14.54 -1.19
C GLU A 70 -4.67 15.39 -1.74
N LYS A 71 -3.68 14.73 -2.34
CA LYS A 71 -2.53 15.36 -2.96
C LYS A 71 -1.91 14.44 -3.99
N LEU A 72 -1.37 15.05 -5.03
CA LEU A 72 -0.47 14.42 -5.98
C LEU A 72 0.95 14.87 -5.65
N VAL A 73 1.87 13.93 -5.52
CA VAL A 73 3.30 14.21 -5.37
C VAL A 73 3.99 13.77 -6.64
N ILE A 74 4.71 14.69 -7.26
CA ILE A 74 5.55 14.41 -8.42
C ILE A 74 7.00 14.50 -7.97
N ASN A 75 7.78 13.48 -8.27
CA ASN A 75 9.17 13.39 -7.87
C ASN A 75 10.06 13.10 -9.08
N ILE A 76 11.15 13.85 -9.21
CA ILE A 76 12.24 13.56 -10.16
C ILE A 76 13.51 13.36 -9.34
N SER A 77 14.05 12.14 -9.40
CA SER A 77 15.31 11.76 -8.77
C SER A 77 16.38 11.66 -9.83
N VAL A 78 17.33 12.60 -9.84
CA VAL A 78 18.39 12.65 -10.86
C VAL A 78 19.63 11.86 -10.40
N GLY A 79 19.91 11.85 -9.10
CA GLY A 79 21.06 11.11 -8.54
C GLY A 79 22.34 11.95 -8.41
N GLU A 80 22.36 13.17 -8.96
CA GLU A 80 23.51 14.07 -8.97
C GLU A 80 23.10 15.52 -8.70
N SER A 81 24.06 16.32 -8.21
CA SER A 81 23.95 17.77 -8.15
C SER A 81 24.28 18.43 -9.49
N GLY A 82 23.95 19.72 -9.59
CA GLY A 82 24.43 20.60 -10.66
C GLY A 82 23.33 20.96 -11.66
N ASP A 83 23.72 21.13 -12.92
CA ASP A 83 22.85 21.68 -13.96
C ASP A 83 21.67 20.77 -14.30
N ARG A 84 21.86 19.46 -14.20
CA ARG A 84 20.78 18.50 -14.48
C ARG A 84 19.63 18.63 -13.48
N LEU A 85 19.95 18.93 -12.22
CA LEU A 85 18.96 19.19 -11.18
C LEU A 85 18.21 20.52 -11.41
N THR A 86 18.92 21.57 -11.84
CA THR A 86 18.28 22.87 -12.13
C THR A 86 17.37 22.79 -13.35
N ARG A 87 17.75 22.01 -14.37
CA ARG A 87 16.88 21.69 -15.52
C ARG A 87 15.64 20.90 -15.12
N ALA A 88 15.79 19.86 -14.30
CA ALA A 88 14.65 19.10 -13.77
C ALA A 88 13.67 19.99 -12.95
N SER A 89 14.22 20.96 -12.20
CA SER A 89 13.41 21.96 -11.51
C SER A 89 12.56 22.81 -12.46
N LYS A 90 13.14 23.25 -13.58
CA LYS A 90 12.41 24.01 -14.61
C LYS A 90 11.30 23.19 -15.26
N VAL A 91 11.53 21.89 -15.52
CA VAL A 91 10.49 20.99 -16.06
C VAL A 91 9.29 20.90 -15.13
N LEU A 92 9.53 20.67 -13.84
CA LEU A 92 8.44 20.60 -12.86
C LEU A 92 7.71 21.93 -12.71
N GLU A 93 8.41 23.05 -12.80
CA GLU A 93 7.81 24.37 -12.80
C GLU A 93 6.92 24.59 -14.02
N GLN A 94 7.37 24.20 -15.22
CA GLN A 94 6.57 24.27 -16.45
C GLN A 94 5.32 23.39 -16.41
N LEU A 95 5.44 22.17 -15.86
CA LEU A 95 4.31 21.25 -15.76
C LEU A 95 3.27 21.68 -14.73
N THR A 96 3.70 22.22 -13.59
CA THR A 96 2.84 22.43 -12.41
C THR A 96 2.49 23.89 -12.15
N GLY A 97 3.28 24.82 -12.68
CA GLY A 97 3.21 26.25 -12.40
C GLY A 97 3.55 26.58 -10.94
N GLN A 98 4.26 25.71 -10.23
CA GLN A 98 4.68 25.90 -8.85
C GLN A 98 6.19 25.77 -8.73
N THR A 99 6.80 26.58 -7.86
CA THR A 99 8.22 26.47 -7.55
C THR A 99 8.47 25.17 -6.77
N PRO A 100 9.27 24.23 -7.31
CA PRO A 100 9.44 22.94 -6.69
C PRO A 100 10.51 22.98 -5.59
N VAL A 101 10.49 21.96 -4.71
CA VAL A 101 11.40 21.87 -3.57
C VAL A 101 12.52 20.87 -3.86
N THR A 102 13.77 21.28 -3.60
CA THR A 102 14.94 20.42 -3.72
C THR A 102 15.14 19.57 -2.47
N SER A 103 15.36 18.27 -2.67
CA SER A 103 15.62 17.27 -1.63
C SER A 103 17.11 17.01 -1.47
N LYS A 104 17.55 16.91 -0.21
CA LYS A 104 18.95 16.67 0.16
C LYS A 104 19.22 15.20 0.48
N ALA A 105 20.44 14.76 0.22
CA ALA A 105 20.98 13.46 0.59
C ALA A 105 21.01 13.29 2.10
N ARG A 106 20.48 12.17 2.61
CA ARG A 106 20.57 11.82 4.03
C ARG A 106 21.94 11.24 4.41
N TYR A 107 22.51 10.45 3.50
CA TYR A 107 23.75 9.70 3.71
C TYR A 107 24.69 9.85 2.52
N THR A 108 25.97 9.61 2.75
CA THR A 108 26.98 9.49 1.69
C THR A 108 27.01 8.04 1.21
N VAL A 109 26.80 7.82 -0.09
CA VAL A 109 26.83 6.49 -0.69
C VAL A 109 27.76 6.52 -1.90
N ARG A 110 28.92 5.86 -1.79
CA ARG A 110 29.98 5.91 -2.81
C ARG A 110 29.53 5.30 -4.14
N THR A 111 28.73 4.23 -4.12
CA THR A 111 28.23 3.55 -5.32
C THR A 111 27.40 4.47 -6.22
N PHE A 112 26.67 5.42 -5.62
CA PHE A 112 25.85 6.39 -6.35
C PHE A 112 26.57 7.73 -6.57
N GLY A 113 27.79 7.89 -6.06
CA GLY A 113 28.54 9.15 -6.16
C GLY A 113 28.00 10.29 -5.29
N ILE A 114 27.11 9.99 -4.34
CA ILE A 114 26.36 11.00 -3.56
C ILE A 114 27.06 11.30 -2.24
N ARG A 115 27.15 12.59 -1.87
CA ARG A 115 27.61 13.07 -0.56
C ARG A 115 26.45 13.51 0.33
N ARG A 116 26.64 13.45 1.65
CA ARG A 116 25.64 13.92 2.63
C ARG A 116 25.30 15.40 2.42
N ASN A 117 24.02 15.74 2.56
CA ASN A 117 23.43 17.08 2.37
C ASN A 117 23.50 17.65 0.94
N GLU A 118 23.96 16.85 -0.01
CA GLU A 118 23.97 17.19 -1.42
C GLU A 118 22.54 17.21 -1.98
N LYS A 119 22.23 18.09 -2.95
CA LYS A 119 20.88 18.17 -3.54
C LYS A 119 20.77 17.14 -4.67
N ILE A 120 19.83 16.20 -4.56
CA ILE A 120 19.76 15.05 -5.49
C ILE A 120 18.47 15.01 -6.31
N ALA A 121 17.37 15.44 -5.70
CA ALA A 121 16.05 15.26 -6.24
C ALA A 121 15.24 16.54 -6.14
N VAL A 122 14.23 16.66 -6.99
CA VAL A 122 13.27 17.74 -6.99
C VAL A 122 11.88 17.15 -6.90
N HIS A 123 11.05 17.69 -6.02
CA HIS A 123 9.67 17.25 -5.89
C HIS A 123 8.73 18.43 -5.73
N VAL A 124 7.48 18.19 -6.12
CA VAL A 124 6.39 19.15 -6.00
C VAL A 124 5.15 18.43 -5.50
N THR A 125 4.38 19.10 -4.64
CA THR A 125 3.12 18.56 -4.13
C THR A 125 1.98 19.44 -4.60
N ILE A 126 1.08 18.86 -5.38
CA ILE A 126 -0.06 19.53 -5.99
C ILE A 126 -1.32 19.07 -5.29
N ARG A 127 -2.27 19.98 -5.12
CA ARG A 127 -3.58 19.72 -4.51
C ARG A 127 -4.67 20.45 -5.31
N GLY A 128 -5.91 20.03 -5.11
CA GLY A 128 -7.07 20.65 -5.76
C GLY A 128 -7.19 20.28 -7.24
N PRO A 129 -7.85 21.11 -8.07
CA PRO A 129 -8.22 20.75 -9.44
C PRO A 129 -6.99 20.48 -10.33
N LYS A 130 -5.91 21.25 -10.15
CA LYS A 130 -4.63 21.03 -10.85
C LYS A 130 -4.07 19.63 -10.67
N ALA A 131 -4.31 19.00 -9.51
CA ALA A 131 -3.84 17.64 -9.26
C ALA A 131 -4.62 16.61 -10.08
N GLU A 132 -5.91 16.84 -10.32
CA GLU A 132 -6.75 15.95 -11.14
C GLU A 132 -6.35 16.05 -12.61
N GLU A 133 -6.17 17.27 -13.13
CA GLU A 133 -5.73 17.50 -14.51
C GLU A 133 -4.39 16.81 -14.82
N ILE A 134 -3.41 16.96 -13.93
CA ILE A 134 -2.08 16.38 -14.13
C ILE A 134 -2.12 14.85 -13.94
N LEU A 135 -2.94 14.36 -13.01
CA LEU A 135 -3.13 12.92 -12.84
C LEU A 135 -3.75 12.29 -14.08
N GLU A 136 -4.77 12.93 -14.67
CA GLU A 136 -5.41 12.46 -15.89
C GLU A 136 -4.42 12.40 -17.07
N ARG A 137 -3.59 13.45 -17.23
CA ARG A 137 -2.50 13.44 -18.22
C ARG A 137 -1.53 12.29 -17.98
N GLY A 138 -1.13 12.04 -16.73
CA GLY A 138 -0.22 10.94 -16.40
C GLY A 138 -0.83 9.56 -16.61
N LEU A 139 -2.11 9.38 -16.31
CA LEU A 139 -2.81 8.12 -16.52
C LEU A 139 -3.02 7.82 -18.01
N LYS A 140 -3.20 8.85 -18.84
CA LYS A 140 -3.28 8.71 -20.29
C LYS A 140 -2.01 8.08 -20.88
N VAL A 141 -0.82 8.43 -20.36
CA VAL A 141 0.46 7.83 -20.77
C VAL A 141 0.54 6.33 -20.43
N LYS A 142 -0.20 5.90 -19.40
CA LYS A 142 -0.32 4.49 -19.00
C LYS A 142 -1.58 3.82 -19.54
N GLU A 143 -2.30 4.46 -20.45
CA GLU A 143 -3.54 3.94 -21.04
C GLU A 143 -4.58 3.53 -19.97
N TYR A 144 -4.56 4.21 -18.81
CA TYR A 144 -5.38 3.89 -17.65
C TYR A 144 -5.19 2.46 -17.08
N GLU A 145 -4.09 1.81 -17.42
CA GLU A 145 -3.73 0.49 -16.91
C GLU A 145 -2.79 0.59 -15.71
N LEU A 146 -3.17 -0.05 -14.60
CA LEU A 146 -2.32 -0.15 -13.41
C LEU A 146 -2.26 -1.58 -12.90
N ARG A 147 -1.10 -2.02 -12.41
CA ARG A 147 -0.98 -3.34 -11.77
C ARG A 147 -1.46 -3.28 -10.34
N ARG A 148 -1.99 -4.38 -9.81
CA ARG A 148 -2.41 -4.50 -8.40
C ARG A 148 -1.27 -4.19 -7.42
N LYS A 149 -0.01 -4.39 -7.80
CA LYS A 149 1.18 -4.07 -6.99
C LYS A 149 1.37 -2.57 -6.77
N ASN A 150 0.91 -1.71 -7.69
CA ASN A 150 1.05 -0.26 -7.59
C ASN A 150 0.21 0.35 -6.45
N PHE A 151 -0.82 -0.37 -6.01
CA PHE A 151 -1.68 0.05 -4.91
C PHE A 151 -1.12 -0.43 -3.55
N SER A 152 -0.91 0.53 -2.67
CA SER A 152 -0.49 0.35 -1.28
C SER A 152 -1.64 -0.18 -0.43
N GLU A 153 -1.30 -0.89 0.65
CA GLU A 153 -2.25 -1.29 1.69
C GLU A 153 -2.95 -0.08 2.35
N THR A 154 -2.27 1.06 2.39
CA THR A 154 -2.82 2.33 2.91
C THR A 154 -3.82 3.01 1.96
N GLY A 155 -4.10 2.41 0.79
CA GLY A 155 -5.02 2.96 -0.21
C GLY A 155 -4.40 4.01 -1.12
N ASN A 156 -3.10 4.27 -1.03
CA ASN A 156 -2.38 5.13 -1.97
C ASN A 156 -1.95 4.35 -3.21
N PHE A 157 -1.68 5.03 -4.31
CA PHE A 157 -1.12 4.40 -5.50
C PHE A 157 -0.12 5.31 -6.19
N GLY A 158 0.74 4.71 -7.02
CA GLY A 158 1.72 5.46 -7.79
C GLY A 158 2.18 4.73 -9.03
N PHE A 159 2.68 5.49 -9.98
CA PHE A 159 3.21 5.01 -11.25
C PHE A 159 4.35 5.90 -11.71
N GLY A 160 5.27 5.33 -12.49
CA GLY A 160 6.39 6.04 -13.09
C GLY A 160 6.15 6.29 -14.58
N VAL A 161 6.49 7.50 -15.03
CA VAL A 161 6.50 7.91 -16.43
C VAL A 161 7.96 8.11 -16.84
N GLN A 162 8.37 7.54 -17.97
CA GLN A 162 9.76 7.61 -18.44
C GLN A 162 10.07 8.95 -19.12
N GLU A 163 9.07 9.53 -19.79
CA GLU A 163 9.24 10.78 -20.54
C GLU A 163 8.19 11.81 -20.12
N HIS A 164 8.65 13.00 -19.73
CA HIS A 164 7.74 14.10 -19.40
C HIS A 164 7.07 14.74 -20.63
N ILE A 165 7.52 14.42 -21.84
CA ILE A 165 6.96 14.97 -23.09
C ILE A 165 5.54 14.46 -23.30
N ASP A 166 5.27 13.22 -22.92
CA ASP A 166 3.96 12.58 -23.01
C ASP A 166 2.88 13.29 -22.16
N LEU A 167 3.30 14.10 -21.18
CA LEU A 167 2.42 14.92 -20.34
C LEU A 167 2.00 16.25 -21.01
N GLY A 168 2.49 16.51 -22.23
CA GLY A 168 2.18 17.71 -23.01
C GLY A 168 3.12 18.90 -22.76
N ALA A 169 4.31 18.67 -22.21
CA ALA A 169 5.35 19.69 -22.13
C ALA A 169 6.06 19.86 -23.47
N ARG A 170 6.35 21.12 -23.86
CA ARG A 170 7.14 21.41 -25.06
C ARG A 170 8.57 20.88 -24.86
N TYR A 171 9.06 20.15 -25.84
CA TYR A 171 10.45 19.69 -25.83
C TYR A 171 11.42 20.87 -25.94
N ASP A 172 12.38 20.92 -25.01
CA ASP A 172 13.52 21.84 -25.03
C ASP A 172 14.82 21.01 -25.00
N PRO A 173 15.65 21.06 -26.07
CA PRO A 173 16.90 20.30 -26.12
C PRO A 173 17.90 20.73 -25.04
N GLY A 174 17.81 21.96 -24.52
CA GLY A 174 18.68 22.42 -23.43
C GLY A 174 18.37 21.77 -22.08
N ILE A 175 17.13 21.32 -21.89
CA ILE A 175 16.66 20.70 -20.64
C ILE A 175 16.92 19.18 -20.67
N GLY A 176 16.66 18.54 -21.81
CA GLY A 176 16.78 17.08 -21.97
C GLY A 176 15.55 16.32 -21.47
N ILE A 177 15.55 15.00 -21.67
CA ILE A 177 14.42 14.12 -21.31
C ILE A 177 14.59 13.62 -19.87
N PHE A 178 13.51 13.75 -19.11
CA PHE A 178 13.42 13.29 -17.72
C PHE A 178 12.20 12.40 -17.54
N GLY A 179 12.41 11.33 -16.76
CA GLY A 179 11.35 10.55 -16.16
C GLY A 179 10.94 11.11 -14.81
N MET A 180 9.73 10.78 -14.39
CA MET A 180 9.17 11.21 -13.11
C MET A 180 8.27 10.16 -12.50
N ASP A 181 8.18 10.20 -11.18
CA ASP A 181 7.29 9.36 -10.40
C ASP A 181 6.07 10.16 -9.94
N PHE A 182 4.89 9.61 -10.19
CA PHE A 182 3.64 10.08 -9.67
C PHE A 182 3.23 9.24 -8.46
N TYR A 183 2.97 9.93 -7.35
CA TYR A 183 2.45 9.31 -6.14
C TYR A 183 1.17 10.02 -5.70
N VAL A 184 0.06 9.30 -5.76
CA VAL A 184 -1.27 9.78 -5.39
C VAL A 184 -1.57 9.36 -3.96
N VAL A 185 -1.88 10.36 -3.13
CA VAL A 185 -2.36 10.11 -1.77
C VAL A 185 -3.87 10.24 -1.76
N MET A 186 -4.53 9.14 -1.42
CA MET A 186 -5.96 9.10 -1.23
C MET A 186 -6.31 9.48 0.21
N GLY A 187 -7.44 10.17 0.38
CA GLY A 187 -7.93 10.56 1.70
C GLY A 187 -9.45 10.62 1.72
N ARG A 188 -10.03 10.41 2.91
CA ARG A 188 -11.45 10.70 3.17
C ARG A 188 -11.57 12.04 3.90
N PRO A 189 -12.68 12.77 3.70
CA PRO A 189 -13.03 13.90 4.55
C PRO A 189 -13.06 13.48 6.03
N GLY A 190 -12.24 14.13 6.86
CA GLY A 190 -12.06 13.74 8.27
C GLY A 190 -10.62 13.38 8.64
N ALA A 191 -9.75 13.10 7.66
CA ALA A 191 -8.33 12.81 7.90
C ALA A 191 -7.54 13.96 8.60
N ARG A 192 -8.11 15.17 8.64
CA ARG A 192 -7.52 16.35 9.32
C ARG A 192 -7.30 16.12 10.82
N VAL A 193 -8.09 15.28 11.49
CA VAL A 193 -7.94 15.01 12.94
C VAL A 193 -6.54 14.51 13.33
N ALA A 194 -5.85 13.82 12.42
CA ALA A 194 -4.49 13.33 12.65
C ALA A 194 -3.40 14.38 12.35
N ARG A 195 -3.73 15.48 11.68
CA ARG A 195 -2.76 16.48 11.21
C ARG A 195 -2.88 17.82 11.91
N ARG A 196 -4.05 18.13 12.48
CA ARG A 196 -4.28 19.39 13.22
C ARG A 196 -3.37 19.50 14.45
N ARG A 197 -2.99 20.73 14.80
CA ARG A 197 -2.16 21.03 15.97
C ARG A 197 -2.92 20.80 17.28
N GLN A 198 -4.14 21.31 17.38
CA GLN A 198 -4.98 21.19 18.57
C GLN A 198 -5.83 19.92 18.52
N GLN A 199 -5.98 19.23 19.67
CA GLN A 199 -6.80 18.02 19.82
C GLN A 199 -6.50 16.96 18.74
N LYS A 200 -5.22 16.65 18.53
CA LYS A 200 -4.80 15.62 17.58
C LYS A 200 -5.26 14.25 18.08
N ALA A 201 -5.87 13.48 17.18
CA ALA A 201 -6.36 12.13 17.46
C ALA A 201 -6.05 11.18 16.30
N ARG A 202 -6.07 9.87 16.55
CA ARG A 202 -5.85 8.85 15.53
C ARG A 202 -7.13 8.66 14.70
N VAL A 203 -6.97 8.55 13.37
CA VAL A 203 -8.08 8.15 12.49
C VAL A 203 -8.47 6.70 12.78
N GLY A 204 -9.75 6.48 13.07
CA GLY A 204 -10.33 5.17 13.35
C GLY A 204 -10.16 4.19 12.19
N PHE A 205 -10.04 2.90 12.50
CA PHE A 205 -9.77 1.85 11.51
C PHE A 205 -10.77 1.84 10.35
N GLN A 206 -12.06 1.95 10.66
CA GLN A 206 -13.14 1.97 9.66
C GLN A 206 -13.08 3.18 8.70
N HIS A 207 -12.49 4.29 9.14
CA HIS A 207 -12.37 5.49 8.31
C HIS A 207 -11.09 5.50 7.47
N ARG A 208 -10.14 4.59 7.71
CA ARG A 208 -8.96 4.45 6.85
C ARG A 208 -9.37 3.86 5.50
N ILE A 209 -8.64 4.24 4.47
CA ILE A 209 -8.83 3.71 3.12
C ILE A 209 -8.09 2.37 3.04
N LYS A 210 -8.76 1.38 2.48
CA LYS A 210 -8.17 0.10 2.15
C LYS A 210 -7.74 0.06 0.68
N LYS A 211 -6.88 -0.89 0.35
CA LYS A 211 -6.43 -1.12 -1.04
C LYS A 211 -7.61 -1.36 -1.98
N GLU A 212 -8.60 -2.14 -1.54
CA GLU A 212 -9.79 -2.50 -2.31
C GLU A 212 -10.66 -1.28 -2.63
N ASP A 213 -10.85 -0.39 -1.66
CA ASP A 213 -11.62 0.85 -1.83
C ASP A 213 -11.02 1.72 -2.94
N THR A 214 -9.69 1.85 -2.97
CA THR A 214 -8.99 2.62 -4.00
C THR A 214 -9.05 1.94 -5.37
N MET A 215 -8.96 0.61 -5.43
CA MET A 215 -9.11 -0.13 -6.69
C MET A 215 -10.52 0.04 -7.28
N ALA A 216 -11.55 0.00 -6.43
CA ALA A 216 -12.92 0.26 -6.86
C ALA A 216 -13.10 1.70 -7.33
N TRP A 217 -12.57 2.67 -6.58
CA TRP A 217 -12.61 4.08 -6.95
C TRP A 217 -11.90 4.36 -8.28
N PHE A 218 -10.74 3.75 -8.52
CA PHE A 218 -9.98 3.92 -9.75
C PHE A 218 -10.75 3.40 -10.98
N LYS A 219 -11.36 2.22 -10.84
CA LYS A 219 -12.23 1.65 -11.88
C LYS A 219 -13.46 2.52 -12.15
N GLN A 220 -14.09 3.06 -11.11
CA GLN A 220 -15.30 3.87 -11.27
C GLN A 220 -15.01 5.25 -11.87
N ARG A 221 -13.87 5.87 -11.53
CA ARG A 221 -13.58 7.25 -11.91
C ARG A 221 -12.92 7.38 -13.29
N PHE A 222 -12.06 6.44 -13.65
CA PHE A 222 -11.22 6.50 -14.84
C PHE A 222 -11.44 5.32 -15.80
N ASP A 223 -12.43 4.46 -15.54
CA ASP A 223 -12.68 3.21 -16.28
C ASP A 223 -11.42 2.33 -16.42
N GLY A 224 -10.50 2.47 -15.45
CA GLY A 224 -9.16 1.92 -15.56
C GLY A 224 -9.08 0.41 -15.36
N ILE A 225 -8.20 -0.22 -16.12
CA ILE A 225 -7.98 -1.67 -16.08
C ILE A 225 -6.94 -1.98 -15.01
N ILE A 226 -7.28 -2.88 -14.09
CA ILE A 226 -6.36 -3.34 -13.05
C ILE A 226 -5.82 -4.71 -13.43
N LEU A 227 -4.55 -4.74 -13.81
CA LEU A 227 -3.81 -5.98 -14.07
C LEU A 227 -3.54 -6.70 -12.74
N LYS A 228 -3.60 -8.04 -12.76
CA LYS A 228 -3.41 -8.88 -11.57
C LYS A 228 -1.99 -8.78 -11.01
#